data_AF-A0A926FE49-F1
#
_entry.id   AF-A0A926FE49-F1
#
_cell.length_a   1.000
_cell.length_b   1.000
_cell.length_c   1.000
_cell.angle_alpha   90.00
_cell.angle_beta   90.00
_cell.angle_gamma   90.00
#
_symmetry.space_group_name_H-M   'P 1'
#
loop_
_entity.id
_entity.type
_entity.pdbx_description
1 polymer ?
#
loop_
_entity_poly.entity_id
_entity_poly.type
_entity_poly.pdbx_seq_one_letter_code
_entity_poly.pdbx_strand_id
1 'polypeptide(L)'
;MISQVFKAILITSLAGSVLAGVICLFRPITKKHFSYLWHYYIWLCVLAVMLIPVRFSAVTVRMPNTLSQAVQTVQTNGIGQTGAIGNAVQTGAVQMRIFDKTAVIWDEIIYAHINILAYLWLAGALFLILLNIARYISLNVKIRRQTEDVILPEISEYTDRKINVRVWENVSSPFMTGIVNPTLVLPKKELSREQLCNILHHEMTHFKRHDILYKWFAEFVACVHWFNPVARYVSKQIAAECEISCDMAVTKNMSDSEEMSYINTILSLLPTGRLTGLPLTTQMTGSKKVLKRRFIMIKNKKKTSKTAVIISVVAAVAILITAVYASGILSNFAKDNGNFAEKPSQYDKASPEYTAEQFFYLFSDGDFENMKRYCTQSCIDGFFGDDYVFGMNKATLKNITAVDNPAEKGFTNGEWVALAEVTMTPDDKSVFDPNQTETSFYLILKQQDGKYLIDEFASGL
;
A
#
# COMPACT_ATOMS: atom_id res chain seq x y z
N MET A 1 11.86 -4.54 3.36
CA MET A 1 11.26 -3.24 3.76
C MET A 1 10.67 -2.48 2.58
N ILE A 2 11.44 -2.20 1.51
CA ILE A 2 10.98 -1.36 0.39
C ILE A 2 9.77 -1.92 -0.37
N SER A 3 9.68 -3.24 -0.57
CA SER A 3 8.51 -3.88 -1.20
C SER A 3 7.23 -3.75 -0.37
N GLN A 4 7.34 -3.71 0.96
CA GLN A 4 6.19 -3.46 1.84
C GLN A 4 5.70 -2.00 1.75
N VAL A 5 6.63 -1.05 1.61
CA VAL A 5 6.31 0.37 1.36
C VAL A 5 5.64 0.52 0.00
N PHE A 6 6.19 -0.11 -1.04
CA PHE A 6 5.62 -0.07 -2.39
C PHE A 6 4.19 -0.64 -2.42
N LYS A 7 3.94 -1.79 -1.78
CA LYS A 7 2.59 -2.36 -1.62
C LYS A 7 1.63 -1.38 -0.91
N ALA A 8 2.08 -0.70 0.15
CA ALA A 8 1.27 0.29 0.85
C ALA A 8 0.95 1.52 -0.03
N ILE A 9 1.91 1.97 -0.84
CA ILE A 9 1.72 3.06 -1.80
C ILE A 9 0.71 2.68 -2.89
N LEU A 10 0.69 1.43 -3.36
CA LEU A 10 -0.32 0.96 -4.32
C LEU A 10 -1.74 1.01 -3.72
N ILE A 11 -1.92 0.53 -2.48
CA ILE A 11 -3.21 0.53 -1.79
C ILE A 11 -3.72 1.97 -1.55
N THR A 12 -2.86 2.83 -1.01
CA THR A 12 -3.19 4.24 -0.75
C THR A 12 -3.44 5.02 -2.05
N SER A 13 -2.71 4.70 -3.12
CA SER A 13 -2.94 5.24 -4.46
C SER A 13 -4.33 4.87 -5.00
N LEU A 14 -4.78 3.63 -4.79
CA LEU A 14 -6.12 3.19 -5.15
C LEU A 14 -7.18 3.90 -4.30
N ALA A 15 -7.02 3.91 -2.99
CA ALA A 15 -7.95 4.57 -2.07
C ALA A 15 -8.11 6.06 -2.37
N GLY A 16 -7.00 6.78 -2.58
CA GLY A 16 -7.03 8.19 -2.96
C GLY A 16 -7.69 8.42 -4.32
N SER A 17 -7.50 7.51 -5.28
CA SER A 17 -8.15 7.59 -6.59
C SER A 17 -9.66 7.41 -6.50
N VAL A 18 -10.13 6.47 -5.67
CA VAL A 18 -11.57 6.28 -5.40
C VAL A 18 -12.16 7.52 -4.74
N LEU A 19 -11.49 8.06 -3.72
CA LEU A 19 -11.92 9.29 -3.05
C LEU A 19 -12.01 10.47 -4.02
N ALA A 20 -10.99 10.65 -4.88
CA ALA A 20 -11.00 11.66 -5.94
C ALA A 20 -12.19 11.49 -6.90
N GLY A 21 -12.50 10.25 -7.28
CA GLY A 21 -13.66 9.90 -8.11
C GLY A 21 -14.99 10.27 -7.44
N VAL A 22 -15.17 9.92 -6.17
CA VAL A 22 -16.35 10.29 -5.37
C VAL A 22 -16.53 11.81 -5.31
N ILE A 23 -15.45 12.55 -5.00
CA ILE A 23 -15.49 14.03 -4.98
C ILE A 23 -15.86 14.59 -6.36
N CYS A 24 -15.36 14.01 -7.46
CA CYS A 24 -15.72 14.42 -8.81
C CYS A 24 -17.21 14.18 -9.12
N LEU A 25 -17.75 13.04 -8.68
CA LEU A 25 -19.15 12.66 -8.89
C LEU A 25 -20.10 13.63 -8.17
N PHE A 26 -19.81 13.94 -6.91
CA PHE A 26 -20.62 14.87 -6.11
C PHE A 26 -20.35 16.35 -6.42
N ARG A 27 -19.36 16.66 -7.26
CA ARG A 27 -18.96 18.04 -7.59
C ARG A 27 -20.10 18.99 -7.99
N PRO A 28 -21.14 18.58 -8.76
CA PRO A 28 -22.27 19.46 -9.10
C PRO A 28 -23.06 19.90 -7.86
N ILE A 29 -23.17 19.02 -6.86
CA ILE A 29 -23.86 19.28 -5.60
C ILE A 29 -22.94 20.06 -4.67
N THR A 30 -21.66 19.69 -4.58
CA THR A 30 -20.73 20.38 -3.68
C THR A 30 -20.55 21.84 -4.07
N LYS A 31 -20.50 22.15 -5.38
CA LYS A 31 -20.45 23.54 -5.87
C LYS A 31 -21.66 24.38 -5.47
N LYS A 32 -22.81 23.77 -5.16
CA LYS A 32 -24.01 24.49 -4.73
C LYS A 32 -24.00 24.81 -3.24
N HIS A 33 -23.42 23.95 -2.41
CA HIS A 33 -23.57 24.02 -0.95
C HIS A 33 -22.29 24.33 -0.17
N PHE A 34 -21.10 24.13 -0.76
CA PHE A 34 -19.82 24.16 -0.07
C PHE A 34 -18.99 25.40 -0.41
N SER A 35 -18.10 25.78 0.52
CA SER A 35 -17.22 26.94 0.38
C SER A 35 -16.12 26.73 -0.65
N TYR A 36 -15.56 27.84 -1.14
CA TYR A 36 -14.37 27.81 -1.98
C TYR A 36 -13.15 27.25 -1.22
N LEU A 37 -13.05 27.52 0.09
CA LEU A 37 -12.01 26.94 0.96
C LEU A 37 -12.15 25.42 1.05
N TRP A 38 -13.37 24.92 1.15
CA TRP A 38 -13.64 23.49 1.22
C TRP A 38 -13.15 22.77 -0.04
N HIS A 39 -13.50 23.31 -1.21
CA HIS A 39 -13.06 22.72 -2.48
C HIS A 39 -11.54 22.73 -2.63
N TYR A 40 -10.84 23.68 -2.01
CA TYR A 40 -9.38 23.68 -2.00
C TYR A 40 -8.81 22.62 -1.04
N TYR A 41 -9.22 22.62 0.23
CA TYR A 41 -8.65 21.73 1.24
C TYR A 41 -9.05 20.26 1.08
N ILE A 42 -10.22 19.96 0.49
CA ILE A 42 -10.63 18.55 0.28
C ILE A 42 -9.67 17.81 -0.65
N TRP A 43 -9.11 18.48 -1.66
CA TRP A 43 -8.11 17.88 -2.54
C TRP A 43 -6.77 17.68 -1.83
N LEU A 44 -6.40 18.57 -0.89
CA LEU A 44 -5.24 18.34 -0.02
C LEU A 44 -5.45 17.11 0.89
N CYS A 45 -6.68 16.90 1.39
CA CYS A 45 -7.01 15.67 2.12
C CYS A 45 -6.84 14.42 1.25
N VAL A 46 -7.25 14.45 -0.03
CA VAL A 46 -7.01 13.33 -0.96
C VAL A 46 -5.53 12.98 -1.06
N LEU A 47 -4.65 13.99 -1.17
CA LEU A 47 -3.21 13.75 -1.20
C LEU A 47 -2.67 13.21 0.12
N ALA A 48 -3.18 13.70 1.25
CA ALA A 48 -2.81 13.16 2.56
C ALA A 48 -3.21 11.67 2.68
N VAL A 49 -4.38 11.28 2.17
CA VAL A 49 -4.82 9.87 2.07
C VAL A 49 -3.87 9.04 1.21
N MET A 50 -3.39 9.59 0.09
CA MET A 50 -2.43 8.90 -0.77
C MET A 50 -1.07 8.73 -0.09
N LEU A 51 -0.65 9.67 0.78
CA LEU A 51 0.67 9.64 1.39
C LEU A 51 0.73 8.87 2.71
N ILE A 52 -0.31 8.86 3.52
CA ILE A 52 -0.32 8.19 4.83
C ILE A 52 -0.52 6.69 4.58
N PRO A 53 0.54 5.84 4.67
CA PRO A 53 0.36 4.41 4.57
C PRO A 53 -0.44 3.98 5.79
N VAL A 54 -1.72 3.63 5.58
CA VAL A 54 -2.55 3.25 6.71
C VAL A 54 -2.14 1.86 7.17
N ARG A 55 -1.15 1.82 8.04
CA ARG A 55 -0.83 0.68 8.88
C ARG A 55 -1.06 1.10 10.32
N PHE A 56 -2.33 1.22 10.69
CA PHE A 56 -2.66 0.89 12.07
C PHE A 56 -2.40 -0.60 12.18
N SER A 57 -1.40 -1.01 12.97
CA SER A 57 -1.36 -2.36 13.50
C SER A 57 -2.76 -2.63 14.00
N ALA A 58 -3.49 -3.51 13.31
CA ALA A 58 -4.84 -3.84 13.72
C ALA A 58 -4.75 -4.19 15.20
N VAL A 59 -5.34 -3.36 16.06
CA VAL A 59 -5.72 -3.82 17.38
C VAL A 59 -6.68 -4.94 17.04
N THR A 60 -6.18 -6.17 17.09
CA THR A 60 -7.01 -7.36 16.99
C THR A 60 -7.89 -7.30 18.22
N VAL A 61 -9.07 -6.69 18.09
CA VAL A 61 -10.15 -6.90 19.05
C VAL A 61 -10.43 -8.38 18.96
N ARG A 62 -9.87 -9.15 19.89
CA ARG A 62 -10.23 -10.55 20.09
C ARG A 62 -11.71 -10.55 20.45
N MET A 63 -12.56 -10.79 19.47
CA MET A 63 -13.94 -11.16 19.75
C MET A 63 -13.87 -12.49 20.51
N PRO A 64 -14.48 -12.60 21.70
CA PRO A 64 -14.54 -13.87 22.39
C PRO A 64 -15.30 -14.86 21.51
N ASN A 65 -14.68 -15.98 21.15
CA ASN A 65 -15.36 -17.09 20.48
C ASN A 65 -16.33 -17.73 21.48
N THR A 66 -17.55 -17.21 21.61
CA THR A 66 -18.60 -17.80 22.45
C THR A 66 -19.47 -18.83 21.72
N LEU A 67 -19.01 -19.37 20.58
CA LEU A 67 -19.75 -20.37 19.79
C LEU A 67 -18.99 -21.70 19.56
N SER A 68 -18.12 -22.10 20.48
CA SER A 68 -17.48 -23.44 20.42
C SER A 68 -17.60 -24.26 21.71
N GLN A 69 -18.45 -23.86 22.66
CA GLN A 69 -18.83 -24.70 23.80
C GLN A 69 -20.26 -25.21 23.65
N ALA A 70 -20.50 -26.04 22.64
CA ALA A 70 -21.79 -26.73 22.51
C ALA A 70 -21.70 -28.06 21.74
N VAL A 71 -20.59 -28.81 21.82
CA VAL A 71 -20.57 -30.23 21.39
C VAL A 71 -19.59 -31.02 22.25
N GLN A 72 -19.89 -31.18 23.53
CA GLN A 72 -19.39 -32.31 24.33
C GLN A 72 -20.49 -32.71 25.29
N THR A 73 -21.40 -33.57 24.83
CA THR A 73 -21.98 -34.64 25.65
C THR A 73 -22.80 -35.56 24.76
N VAL A 74 -22.75 -36.85 25.10
CA VAL A 74 -23.50 -37.98 24.55
C VAL A 74 -22.92 -38.58 23.27
N GLN A 75 -22.08 -39.61 23.42
CA GLN A 75 -22.47 -40.98 23.04
C GLN A 75 -21.61 -42.01 23.80
N THR A 76 -22.25 -42.71 24.72
CA THR A 76 -21.86 -44.06 25.13
C THR A 76 -23.01 -45.00 24.77
N ASN A 77 -22.66 -46.02 23.99
CA ASN A 77 -23.32 -47.32 23.79
C ASN A 77 -24.54 -47.42 22.87
N GLY A 78 -24.40 -48.25 21.83
CA GLY A 78 -25.51 -48.81 21.06
C GLY A 78 -25.07 -49.56 19.81
N ILE A 79 -25.05 -50.90 19.88
CA ILE A 79 -24.83 -51.84 18.78
C ILE A 79 -25.98 -51.77 17.75
N GLY A 80 -25.69 -51.82 16.45
CA GLY A 80 -26.70 -52.06 15.40
C GLY A 80 -26.18 -51.90 13.96
N GLN A 81 -26.16 -53.01 13.21
CA GLN A 81 -25.80 -53.08 11.79
C GLN A 81 -26.81 -52.38 10.85
N THR A 82 -26.33 -51.95 9.69
CA THR A 82 -26.82 -52.18 8.29
C THR A 82 -26.87 -50.93 7.41
N GLY A 83 -26.29 -51.03 6.20
CA GLY A 83 -26.91 -50.52 4.97
C GLY A 83 -26.32 -49.30 4.26
N ALA A 84 -25.70 -49.58 3.11
CA ALA A 84 -25.80 -48.85 1.83
C ALA A 84 -25.05 -47.51 1.60
N ILE A 85 -23.90 -47.65 0.93
CA ILE A 85 -23.49 -47.03 -0.35
C ILE A 85 -24.02 -45.61 -0.67
N GLY A 86 -23.08 -44.67 -0.79
CA GLY A 86 -23.25 -43.42 -1.51
C GLY A 86 -21.91 -42.86 -1.99
N ASN A 87 -21.54 -43.17 -3.23
CA ASN A 87 -20.37 -42.64 -3.92
C ASN A 87 -20.42 -41.09 -3.97
N ALA A 88 -19.54 -40.43 -3.21
CA ALA A 88 -19.23 -39.02 -3.39
C ALA A 88 -17.96 -38.89 -4.26
N VAL A 89 -18.24 -38.67 -5.54
CA VAL A 89 -17.35 -38.29 -6.65
C VAL A 89 -16.08 -37.54 -6.20
N GLN A 90 -14.92 -38.17 -6.42
CA GLN A 90 -13.61 -37.52 -6.47
C GLN A 90 -13.55 -36.56 -7.67
N THR A 91 -13.97 -35.31 -7.48
CA THR A 91 -13.71 -34.23 -8.46
C THR A 91 -12.93 -33.05 -7.86
N GLY A 92 -12.49 -33.14 -6.60
CA GLY A 92 -11.71 -32.07 -5.94
C GLY A 92 -10.19 -32.23 -6.01
N ALA A 93 -9.67 -33.46 -6.19
CA ALA A 93 -8.25 -33.75 -6.01
C ALA A 93 -7.36 -33.43 -7.23
N VAL A 94 -7.92 -33.44 -8.44
CA VAL A 94 -7.15 -33.17 -9.68
C VAL A 94 -6.97 -31.67 -9.91
N GLN A 95 -7.89 -30.84 -9.39
CA GLN A 95 -7.81 -29.38 -9.55
C GLN A 95 -6.81 -28.73 -8.57
N MET A 96 -6.50 -29.34 -7.43
CA MET A 96 -5.51 -28.82 -6.46
C MET A 96 -4.04 -29.01 -6.91
N ARG A 97 -3.70 -30.13 -7.56
CA ARG A 97 -2.28 -30.46 -7.86
C ARG A 97 -1.60 -29.55 -8.89
N ILE A 98 -2.35 -28.86 -9.74
CA ILE A 98 -1.76 -27.92 -10.72
C ILE A 98 -1.49 -26.56 -10.07
N PHE A 99 -2.26 -26.18 -9.04
CA PHE A 99 -2.08 -24.88 -8.36
C PHE A 99 -0.89 -24.88 -7.40
N ASP A 100 -0.52 -26.00 -6.78
CA ASP A 100 0.55 -26.01 -5.76
C ASP A 100 1.97 -25.94 -6.36
N LYS A 101 2.26 -26.69 -7.43
CA LYS A 101 3.55 -26.58 -8.14
C LYS A 101 3.71 -25.25 -8.88
N THR A 102 2.61 -24.64 -9.30
CA THR A 102 2.66 -23.30 -9.87
C THR A 102 2.83 -22.26 -8.77
N ALA A 103 2.14 -22.37 -7.63
CA ALA A 103 2.22 -21.40 -6.51
C ALA A 103 3.63 -21.23 -5.94
N VAL A 104 4.42 -22.30 -5.79
CA VAL A 104 5.80 -22.20 -5.24
C VAL A 104 6.77 -21.50 -6.20
N ILE A 105 6.65 -21.76 -7.51
CA ILE A 105 7.46 -21.10 -8.54
C ILE A 105 6.98 -19.65 -8.74
N TRP A 106 5.67 -19.42 -8.69
CA TRP A 106 5.09 -18.08 -8.76
C TRP A 106 5.45 -17.24 -7.55
N ASP A 107 5.57 -17.78 -6.34
CA ASP A 107 5.94 -16.97 -5.18
C ASP A 107 7.39 -16.47 -5.29
N GLU A 108 8.39 -17.31 -5.59
CA GLU A 108 9.76 -16.80 -5.78
C GLU A 108 9.88 -15.80 -6.95
N ILE A 109 9.18 -16.07 -8.05
CA ILE A 109 9.14 -15.16 -9.20
C ILE A 109 8.42 -13.84 -8.83
N ILE A 110 7.22 -13.88 -8.24
CA ILE A 110 6.43 -12.71 -7.85
C ILE A 110 7.16 -11.90 -6.76
N TYR A 111 7.79 -12.54 -5.77
CA TYR A 111 8.58 -11.86 -4.74
C TYR A 111 9.86 -11.23 -5.32
N ALA A 112 10.54 -11.89 -6.26
CA ALA A 112 11.67 -11.28 -6.96
C ALA A 112 11.22 -10.07 -7.83
N HIS A 113 10.11 -10.21 -8.55
CA HIS A 113 9.62 -9.17 -9.46
C HIS A 113 9.05 -7.96 -8.72
N ILE A 114 8.38 -8.15 -7.58
CA ILE A 114 7.86 -7.03 -6.77
C ILE A 114 9.00 -6.23 -6.12
N ASN A 115 10.12 -6.87 -5.78
CA ASN A 115 11.30 -6.16 -5.29
C ASN A 115 11.92 -5.30 -6.40
N ILE A 116 12.08 -5.85 -7.62
CA ILE A 116 12.58 -5.09 -8.78
C ILE A 116 11.66 -3.89 -9.08
N LEU A 117 10.35 -4.11 -9.12
CA LEU A 117 9.36 -3.04 -9.33
C LEU A 117 9.40 -1.99 -8.22
N ALA A 118 9.61 -2.38 -6.96
CA ALA A 118 9.74 -1.44 -5.85
C ALA A 118 11.00 -0.56 -5.97
N TYR A 119 12.14 -1.12 -6.41
CA TYR A 119 13.34 -0.32 -6.67
C TYR A 119 13.17 0.60 -7.89
N LEU A 120 12.55 0.12 -8.96
CA LEU A 120 12.24 0.93 -10.14
C LEU A 120 11.29 2.09 -9.79
N TRP A 121 10.27 1.81 -8.98
CA TRP A 121 9.36 2.82 -8.46
C TRP A 121 10.11 3.89 -7.65
N LEU A 122 10.97 3.47 -6.72
CA LEU A 122 11.75 4.41 -5.89
C LEU A 122 12.68 5.26 -6.74
N ALA A 123 13.40 4.64 -7.69
CA ALA A 123 14.28 5.34 -8.61
C ALA A 123 13.51 6.39 -9.44
N GLY A 124 12.34 6.02 -9.98
CA GLY A 124 11.47 6.94 -10.71
C GLY A 124 10.95 8.10 -9.85
N ALA A 125 10.52 7.81 -8.62
CA ALA A 125 10.05 8.83 -7.68
C ALA A 125 11.17 9.81 -7.31
N LEU A 126 12.35 9.29 -6.94
CA LEU A 126 13.53 10.10 -6.62
C LEU A 126 13.98 10.95 -7.81
N PHE A 127 14.05 10.37 -9.00
CA PHE A 127 14.41 11.10 -10.22
C PHE A 127 13.48 12.29 -10.48
N LEU A 128 12.17 12.09 -10.38
CA LEU A 128 11.18 13.17 -10.58
C LEU A 128 11.23 14.24 -9.49
N ILE A 129 11.43 13.84 -8.23
CA ILE A 129 11.62 14.78 -7.11
C ILE A 129 12.86 15.64 -7.35
N LEU A 130 14.01 15.02 -7.66
CA LEU A 130 15.26 15.72 -7.92
C LEU A 130 15.14 16.64 -9.14
N LEU A 131 14.48 16.20 -10.21
CA LEU A 131 14.22 17.01 -11.40
C LEU A 131 13.39 18.26 -11.05
N ASN A 132 12.35 18.13 -10.24
CA ASN A 132 11.51 19.25 -9.81
C ASN A 132 12.26 20.21 -8.89
N ILE A 133 13.08 19.69 -7.97
CA ILE A 133 13.97 20.50 -7.12
C ILE A 133 14.98 21.25 -7.99
N ALA A 134 15.63 20.58 -8.95
CA ALA A 134 16.60 21.20 -9.85
C ALA A 134 15.96 22.30 -10.72
N ARG A 135 14.75 22.06 -11.25
CA ARG A 135 13.97 23.08 -11.99
C ARG A 135 13.65 24.28 -11.12
N TYR A 136 13.25 24.06 -9.87
CA TYR A 136 12.97 25.14 -8.94
C TYR A 136 14.22 25.94 -8.56
N ILE A 137 15.34 25.26 -8.27
CA ILE A 137 16.61 25.93 -7.98
C ILE A 137 17.05 26.74 -9.19
N SER A 138 17.01 26.15 -10.39
CA SER A 138 17.34 26.84 -11.64
C SER A 138 16.47 28.07 -11.87
N LEU A 139 15.16 27.98 -11.62
CA LEU A 139 14.24 29.12 -11.70
C LEU A 139 14.64 30.22 -10.71
N ASN A 140 14.89 29.90 -9.45
CA ASN A 140 15.26 30.90 -8.44
C ASN A 140 16.63 31.52 -8.71
N VAL A 141 17.59 30.75 -9.22
CA VAL A 141 18.89 31.26 -9.67
C VAL A 141 18.71 32.20 -10.86
N LYS A 142 17.86 31.84 -11.82
CA LYS A 142 17.55 32.68 -12.99
C LYS A 142 16.89 34.00 -12.58
N ILE A 143 15.89 33.95 -11.70
CA ILE A 143 15.27 35.14 -11.11
C ILE A 143 16.36 35.97 -10.43
N ARG A 144 17.20 35.36 -9.57
CA ARG A 144 18.25 36.10 -8.86
C ARG A 144 19.23 36.83 -9.78
N ARG A 145 19.60 36.22 -10.89
CA ARG A 145 20.60 36.74 -11.84
C ARG A 145 20.03 37.73 -12.86
N GLN A 146 18.76 37.60 -13.22
CA GLN A 146 18.16 38.34 -14.34
C GLN A 146 17.17 39.43 -13.91
N THR A 147 17.06 39.68 -12.60
CA THR A 147 16.13 40.67 -12.05
C THR A 147 16.82 41.53 -11.02
N GLU A 148 16.38 42.78 -10.95
CA GLU A 148 16.83 43.74 -9.96
C GLU A 148 15.85 43.77 -8.78
N ASP A 149 16.39 43.99 -7.57
CA ASP A 149 15.56 44.19 -6.39
C ASP A 149 14.94 45.60 -6.46
N VAL A 150 13.63 45.67 -6.28
CA VAL A 150 12.87 46.92 -6.26
C VAL A 150 12.35 47.15 -4.85
N ILE A 151 12.40 48.40 -4.40
CA ILE A 151 11.81 48.77 -3.11
C ILE A 151 10.33 49.08 -3.36
N LEU A 152 9.45 48.27 -2.80
CA LEU A 152 8.01 48.46 -2.86
C LEU A 152 7.48 48.68 -1.43
N PRO A 153 7.42 49.93 -0.95
CA PRO A 153 7.03 50.22 0.43
C PRO A 153 5.63 49.71 0.75
N GLU A 154 4.74 49.58 -0.24
CA GLU A 154 3.34 49.23 -0.01
C GLU A 154 3.14 47.79 0.44
N ILE A 155 4.19 46.96 0.41
CA ILE A 155 4.18 45.63 1.03
C ILE A 155 4.10 45.70 2.56
N SER A 156 4.70 46.73 3.18
CA SER A 156 4.68 46.85 4.64
C SER A 156 3.27 47.05 5.20
N GLU A 157 2.33 47.51 4.36
CA GLU A 157 0.91 47.60 4.74
C GLU A 157 0.26 46.23 4.99
N TYR A 158 0.83 45.16 4.42
CA TYR A 158 0.22 43.83 4.50
C TYR A 158 0.96 42.84 5.39
N THR A 159 2.27 43.00 5.59
CA THR A 159 3.08 42.11 6.44
C THR A 159 4.36 42.78 6.94
N ASP A 160 4.73 42.48 8.18
CA ASP A 160 6.01 42.89 8.78
C ASP A 160 7.19 42.00 8.34
N ARG A 161 6.91 40.86 7.67
CA ARG A 161 7.97 39.96 7.23
C ARG A 161 8.62 40.51 5.96
N LYS A 162 9.94 40.51 5.92
CA LYS A 162 10.70 40.91 4.74
C LYS A 162 10.36 40.02 3.53
N ILE A 163 9.81 40.63 2.48
CA ILE A 163 9.58 40.02 1.16
C ILE A 163 10.48 40.75 0.16
N ASN A 164 11.26 39.99 -0.62
CA ASN A 164 12.05 40.58 -1.70
C ASN A 164 11.15 40.85 -2.90
N VAL A 165 11.23 42.03 -3.51
CA VAL A 165 10.46 42.34 -4.72
C VAL A 165 11.39 42.46 -5.89
N ARG A 166 11.06 41.78 -6.98
CA ARG A 166 11.87 41.74 -8.19
C ARG A 166 11.01 41.97 -9.41
N VAL A 167 11.53 42.73 -10.37
CA VAL A 167 10.85 42.95 -11.64
C VAL A 167 11.52 42.09 -12.71
N TRP A 168 10.72 41.36 -13.49
CA TRP A 168 11.22 40.49 -14.54
C TRP A 168 10.51 40.74 -15.87
N GLU A 169 11.29 40.91 -16.94
CA GLU A 169 10.77 41.18 -18.29
C GLU A 169 10.09 39.96 -18.91
N ASN A 170 10.59 38.77 -18.61
CA ASN A 170 10.18 37.52 -19.27
C ASN A 170 8.96 36.86 -18.61
N VAL A 171 8.20 37.58 -17.79
CA VAL A 171 6.99 37.07 -17.16
C VAL A 171 5.82 38.00 -17.40
N SER A 172 4.68 37.43 -17.75
CA SER A 172 3.47 38.20 -18.06
C SER A 172 2.58 38.42 -16.84
N SER A 173 2.80 37.65 -15.76
CA SER A 173 1.94 37.62 -14.59
C SER A 173 2.77 37.58 -13.31
N PRO A 174 2.36 38.32 -12.25
CA PRO A 174 3.02 38.29 -10.97
C PRO A 174 2.90 36.91 -10.32
N PHE A 175 3.87 36.58 -9.46
CA PHE A 175 3.83 35.39 -8.63
C PHE A 175 4.80 35.50 -7.44
N MET A 176 4.50 34.72 -6.41
CA MET A 176 5.38 34.47 -5.26
C MET A 176 6.22 33.21 -5.48
N THR A 177 7.50 33.29 -5.12
CA THR A 177 8.42 32.14 -5.02
C THR A 177 9.24 32.22 -3.73
N GLY A 178 9.93 31.13 -3.37
CA GLY A 178 10.77 31.04 -2.19
C GLY A 178 10.02 30.58 -0.93
N ILE A 179 10.43 29.45 -0.36
CA ILE A 179 9.87 28.95 0.91
C ILE A 179 10.47 29.71 2.11
N VAL A 180 11.80 29.81 2.15
CA VAL A 180 12.53 30.44 3.27
C VAL A 180 12.55 31.97 3.11
N ASN A 181 12.91 32.43 1.92
CA ASN A 181 13.02 33.83 1.55
C ASN A 181 11.96 34.18 0.50
N PRO A 182 10.73 34.54 0.93
CA PRO A 182 9.64 34.85 0.01
C PRO A 182 10.04 36.01 -0.90
N THR A 183 9.81 35.82 -2.19
CA THR A 183 10.18 36.75 -3.24
C THR A 183 8.97 36.96 -4.16
N LEU A 184 8.47 38.20 -4.20
CA LEU A 184 7.45 38.65 -5.14
C LEU A 184 8.11 39.02 -6.45
N VAL A 185 7.69 38.38 -7.54
CA VAL A 185 8.15 38.72 -8.89
C VAL A 185 7.01 39.44 -9.61
N LEU A 186 7.28 40.66 -10.09
CA LEU A 186 6.34 41.47 -10.86
C LEU A 186 6.75 41.51 -12.34
N PRO A 187 5.78 41.55 -13.27
CA PRO A 187 6.07 41.78 -14.68
C PRO A 187 6.60 43.20 -14.92
N LYS A 188 7.52 43.39 -15.87
CA LYS A 188 7.92 44.73 -16.34
C LYS A 188 6.80 45.33 -17.21
N LYS A 189 5.74 45.78 -16.56
CA LYS A 189 4.57 46.42 -17.18
C LYS A 189 4.18 47.63 -16.34
N GLU A 190 3.74 48.70 -17.01
CA GLU A 190 3.15 49.84 -16.32
C GLU A 190 1.82 49.40 -15.69
N LEU A 191 1.78 49.42 -14.35
CA LEU A 191 0.62 49.07 -13.55
C LEU A 191 0.10 50.35 -12.91
N SER A 192 -1.21 50.59 -13.02
CA SER A 192 -1.84 51.64 -12.23
C SER A 192 -1.74 51.30 -10.73
N ARG A 193 -1.84 52.31 -9.86
CA ARG A 193 -1.85 52.11 -8.41
C ARG A 193 -2.92 51.09 -7.99
N GLU A 194 -4.09 51.18 -8.60
CA GLU A 194 -5.21 50.27 -8.34
C GLU A 194 -4.90 48.82 -8.78
N GLN A 195 -4.31 48.64 -9.96
CA GLN A 195 -3.87 47.32 -10.44
C GLN A 195 -2.81 46.72 -9.51
N LEU A 196 -1.86 47.52 -9.05
CA LEU A 196 -0.83 47.09 -8.11
C LEU A 196 -1.45 46.66 -6.77
N CYS A 197 -2.37 47.44 -6.19
CA CYS A 197 -3.08 47.07 -4.97
C CYS A 197 -3.85 45.76 -5.11
N ASN A 198 -4.53 45.56 -6.25
CA ASN A 198 -5.24 44.31 -6.56
C ASN A 198 -4.30 43.11 -6.64
N ILE A 199 -3.13 43.27 -7.29
CA ILE A 199 -2.09 42.24 -7.38
C ILE A 199 -1.53 41.91 -6.00
N LEU A 200 -1.17 42.92 -5.22
CA LEU A 200 -0.60 42.73 -3.88
C LEU A 200 -1.58 42.02 -2.96
N HIS A 201 -2.86 42.38 -2.99
CA HIS A 201 -3.86 41.71 -2.16
C HIS A 201 -4.00 40.21 -2.52
N HIS A 202 -3.93 39.85 -3.81
CA HIS A 202 -3.94 38.46 -4.26
C HIS A 202 -2.68 37.69 -3.86
N GLU A 203 -1.49 38.19 -4.22
CA GLU A 203 -0.23 37.50 -3.92
C GLU A 203 0.04 37.41 -2.41
N MET A 204 -0.36 38.43 -1.65
CA MET A 204 -0.23 38.39 -0.20
C MET A 204 -1.21 37.41 0.46
N THR A 205 -2.36 37.16 -0.16
CA THR A 205 -3.25 36.08 0.27
C THR A 205 -2.57 34.72 0.14
N HIS A 206 -1.89 34.46 -0.99
CA HIS A 206 -1.08 33.25 -1.16
C HIS A 206 0.03 33.12 -0.13
N PHE A 207 0.72 34.24 0.13
CA PHE A 207 1.80 34.29 1.10
C PHE A 207 1.32 33.97 2.52
N LYS A 208 0.27 34.66 3.01
CA LYS A 208 -0.30 34.45 4.36
C LYS A 208 -0.82 33.03 4.56
N ARG A 209 -1.34 32.42 3.50
CA ARG A 209 -1.87 31.04 3.52
C ARG A 209 -0.84 29.96 3.26
N HIS A 210 0.41 30.33 2.99
CA HIS A 210 1.50 29.40 2.68
C HIS A 210 1.19 28.49 1.48
N ASP A 211 0.46 28.99 0.48
CA ASP A 211 -0.01 28.18 -0.64
C ASP A 211 1.13 27.55 -1.46
N ILE A 212 2.32 28.14 -1.42
CA ILE A 212 3.53 27.56 -2.03
C ILE A 212 3.88 26.20 -1.40
N LEU A 213 3.70 26.03 -0.09
CA LEU A 213 3.96 24.77 0.60
C LEU A 213 2.97 23.68 0.16
N TYR A 214 1.69 24.05 -0.02
CA TYR A 214 0.67 23.13 -0.50
C TYR A 214 0.92 22.70 -1.96
N LYS A 215 1.41 23.62 -2.82
CA LYS A 215 1.84 23.28 -4.18
C LYS A 215 3.03 22.32 -4.18
N TRP A 216 4.01 22.53 -3.29
CA TRP A 216 5.13 21.60 -3.12
C TRP A 216 4.70 20.23 -2.62
N PHE A 217 3.81 20.19 -1.64
CA PHE A 217 3.22 18.95 -1.14
C PHE A 217 2.50 18.19 -2.26
N ALA A 218 1.71 18.90 -3.08
CA ALA A 218 1.03 18.30 -4.22
C ALA A 218 1.97 17.70 -5.27
N GLU A 219 3.03 18.42 -5.63
CA GLU A 219 4.03 17.90 -6.57
C GLU A 219 4.85 16.75 -5.98
N PHE A 220 5.16 16.78 -4.68
CA PHE A 220 5.83 15.67 -4.00
C PHE A 220 4.99 14.39 -4.07
N VAL A 221 3.71 14.45 -3.67
CA VAL A 221 2.80 13.28 -3.74
C VAL A 221 2.62 12.84 -5.20
N ALA A 222 2.51 13.76 -6.16
CA ALA A 222 2.45 13.39 -7.58
C ALA A 222 3.72 12.70 -8.10
N CYS A 223 4.90 12.99 -7.54
CA CYS A 223 6.15 12.28 -7.85
C CYS A 223 6.20 10.89 -7.19
N VAL A 224 5.76 10.75 -5.94
CA VAL A 224 5.67 9.45 -5.26
C VAL A 224 4.70 8.52 -5.99
N HIS A 225 3.58 9.07 -6.45
CA HIS A 225 2.55 8.36 -7.21
C HIS A 225 2.65 8.62 -8.71
N TRP A 226 3.87 8.72 -9.26
CA TRP A 226 4.09 9.11 -10.65
C TRP A 226 3.40 8.21 -11.70
N PHE A 227 3.18 6.95 -11.35
CA PHE A 227 2.45 5.97 -12.16
C PHE A 227 0.93 6.21 -12.16
N ASN A 228 0.40 6.95 -11.17
CA ASN A 228 -1.03 7.23 -11.03
C ASN A 228 -1.41 8.57 -11.70
N PRO A 229 -2.15 8.56 -12.83
CA PRO A 229 -2.59 9.79 -13.48
C PRO A 229 -3.55 10.63 -12.60
N VAL A 230 -4.27 10.00 -11.67
CA VAL A 230 -5.17 10.70 -10.75
C VAL A 230 -4.41 11.58 -9.78
N ALA A 231 -3.21 11.19 -9.32
CA ALA A 231 -2.39 12.06 -8.46
C ALA A 231 -2.03 13.38 -9.15
N ARG A 232 -1.66 13.32 -10.44
CA ARG A 232 -1.42 14.51 -11.27
C ARG A 232 -2.69 15.33 -11.52
N TYR A 233 -3.83 14.66 -11.69
CA TYR A 233 -5.13 15.34 -11.80
C TYR A 233 -5.46 16.10 -10.51
N VAL A 234 -5.28 15.49 -9.34
CA VAL A 234 -5.52 16.10 -8.03
C VAL A 234 -4.59 17.32 -7.85
N SER A 235 -3.29 17.22 -8.17
CA SER A 235 -2.38 18.38 -8.14
C SER A 235 -2.92 19.55 -8.98
N LYS A 236 -3.39 19.28 -10.21
CA LYS A 236 -4.00 20.30 -11.07
C LYS A 236 -5.28 20.90 -10.50
N GLN A 237 -6.11 20.09 -9.81
CA GLN A 237 -7.30 20.61 -9.15
C GLN A 237 -6.94 21.48 -7.94
N ILE A 238 -5.97 21.09 -7.12
CA ILE A 238 -5.46 21.92 -6.01
C ILE A 238 -5.01 23.27 -6.53
N ALA A 239 -4.21 23.30 -7.60
CA ALA A 239 -3.77 24.55 -8.22
C ALA A 239 -4.96 25.40 -8.68
N ALA A 240 -5.95 24.82 -9.34
CA ALA A 240 -7.12 25.56 -9.82
C ALA A 240 -8.04 26.09 -8.69
N GLU A 241 -8.29 25.28 -7.66
CA GLU A 241 -9.12 25.68 -6.53
C GLU A 241 -8.38 26.66 -5.60
N CYS A 242 -7.05 26.61 -5.54
CA CYS A 242 -6.20 27.59 -4.84
C CYS A 242 -6.43 29.00 -5.38
N GLU A 243 -6.33 29.19 -6.69
CA GLU A 243 -6.54 30.50 -7.33
C GLU A 243 -7.97 31.03 -7.09
N ILE A 244 -8.98 30.19 -7.29
CA ILE A 244 -10.39 30.54 -7.00
C ILE A 244 -10.55 30.91 -5.53
N SER A 245 -9.93 30.16 -4.63
CA SER A 245 -10.02 30.41 -3.20
C SER A 245 -9.37 31.74 -2.80
N CYS A 246 -8.31 32.16 -3.49
CA CYS A 246 -7.65 33.43 -3.25
C CYS A 246 -8.48 34.59 -3.81
N ASP A 247 -9.00 34.46 -5.04
CA ASP A 247 -9.91 35.45 -5.61
C ASP A 247 -11.13 35.72 -4.71
N MET A 248 -11.71 34.66 -4.16
CA MET A 248 -12.88 34.75 -3.28
C MET A 248 -12.54 35.35 -1.91
N ALA A 249 -11.31 35.19 -1.44
CA ALA A 249 -10.85 35.82 -0.20
C ALA A 249 -10.61 37.31 -0.42
N VAL A 250 -9.94 37.67 -1.52
CA VAL A 250 -9.66 39.05 -1.94
C VAL A 250 -10.96 39.83 -2.16
N THR A 251 -11.90 39.25 -2.90
CA THR A 251 -13.13 39.94 -3.29
C THR A 251 -14.19 39.93 -2.20
N LYS A 252 -14.02 39.21 -1.08
CA LYS A 252 -15.07 38.94 -0.08
C LYS A 252 -15.87 40.19 0.36
N ASN A 253 -15.18 41.31 0.56
CA ASN A 253 -15.76 42.57 1.05
C ASN A 253 -15.73 43.71 0.01
N MET A 254 -15.37 43.41 -1.24
CA MET A 254 -15.36 44.40 -2.33
C MET A 254 -16.78 44.69 -2.82
N SER A 255 -17.02 45.94 -3.18
CA SER A 255 -18.18 46.39 -3.96
C SER A 255 -18.13 45.87 -5.40
N ASP A 256 -19.24 45.95 -6.13
CA ASP A 256 -19.33 45.47 -7.52
C ASP A 256 -18.34 46.20 -8.45
N SER A 257 -18.07 47.47 -8.19
CA SER A 257 -17.09 48.27 -8.94
C SER A 257 -15.66 47.78 -8.68
N GLU A 258 -15.30 47.59 -7.41
CA GLU A 258 -13.98 47.08 -7.01
C GLU A 258 -13.74 45.65 -7.53
N GLU A 259 -14.76 44.79 -7.52
CA GLU A 259 -14.66 43.47 -8.14
C GLU A 259 -14.38 43.54 -9.64
N MET A 260 -15.05 44.45 -10.35
CA MET A 260 -14.84 44.62 -11.79
C MET A 260 -13.44 45.14 -12.07
N SER A 261 -12.95 46.09 -11.27
CA SER A 261 -11.56 46.55 -11.31
C SER A 261 -10.57 45.41 -11.07
N TYR A 262 -10.84 44.56 -10.06
CA TYR A 262 -10.04 43.38 -9.79
C TYR A 262 -10.03 42.42 -10.99
N ILE A 263 -11.19 42.08 -11.56
CA ILE A 263 -11.32 41.23 -12.76
C ILE A 263 -10.55 41.83 -13.95
N ASN A 264 -10.67 43.13 -14.18
CA ASN A 264 -9.94 43.84 -15.24
C ASN A 264 -8.43 43.79 -15.01
N THR A 265 -7.99 43.85 -13.76
CA THR A 265 -6.58 43.64 -13.38
C THR A 265 -6.13 42.24 -13.80
N ILE A 266 -6.88 41.18 -13.46
CA ILE A 266 -6.56 39.80 -13.88
C ILE A 266 -6.46 39.71 -15.41
N LEU A 267 -7.43 40.28 -16.13
CA LEU A 267 -7.48 40.26 -17.59
C LEU A 267 -6.27 40.98 -18.21
N SER A 268 -5.84 42.09 -17.61
CA SER A 268 -4.69 42.86 -18.09
C SER A 268 -3.34 42.12 -17.92
N LEU A 269 -3.28 41.12 -17.03
CA LEU A 269 -2.09 40.32 -16.73
C LEU A 269 -2.06 39.00 -17.50
N LEU A 270 -3.04 38.74 -18.36
CA LEU A 270 -3.03 37.56 -19.21
C LEU A 270 -1.93 37.69 -20.28
N PRO A 271 -1.09 36.66 -20.49
CA PRO A 271 -0.14 36.65 -21.58
C PRO A 271 -0.88 36.73 -22.91
N THR A 272 -0.38 37.56 -23.81
CA THR A 272 -0.83 37.65 -25.21
C THR A 272 -0.43 36.41 -26.05
N GLY A 273 0.40 35.52 -25.50
CA GLY A 273 0.91 34.30 -26.15
C GLY A 273 0.48 32.98 -25.47
N ARG A 274 1.21 31.87 -25.75
CA ARG A 274 0.91 30.55 -25.15
C ARG A 274 1.07 30.59 -23.61
N LEU A 275 0.01 30.17 -22.91
CA LEU A 275 -0.02 29.94 -21.46
C LEU A 275 0.94 28.80 -21.08
N THR A 276 2.23 29.10 -20.92
CA THR A 276 3.20 28.17 -20.36
C THR A 276 3.35 28.47 -18.88
N GLY A 277 2.86 27.56 -18.03
CA GLY A 277 2.97 27.72 -16.59
C GLY A 277 4.40 27.52 -16.12
N LEU A 278 4.91 28.41 -15.27
CA LEU A 278 6.16 28.21 -14.55
C LEU A 278 5.93 27.13 -13.46
N PRO A 279 6.77 26.09 -13.39
CA PRO A 279 6.61 25.04 -12.41
C PRO A 279 6.71 25.63 -10.99
N LEU A 280 5.82 25.19 -10.10
CA LEU A 280 5.87 25.49 -8.65
C LEU A 280 5.73 26.98 -8.28
N THR A 281 4.92 27.74 -9.03
CA THR A 281 4.67 29.17 -8.78
C THR A 281 3.18 29.46 -8.50
N THR A 282 2.87 30.67 -8.00
CA THR A 282 1.50 31.19 -7.85
C THR A 282 0.97 31.94 -9.07
N GLN A 283 1.50 31.65 -10.26
CA GLN A 283 1.10 32.35 -11.47
C GLN A 283 -0.43 32.45 -11.62
N MET A 284 -0.90 33.70 -11.64
CA MET A 284 -2.30 34.06 -11.76
C MET A 284 -2.94 33.63 -13.10
N THR A 285 -2.18 33.06 -14.04
CA THR A 285 -2.62 32.71 -15.41
C THR A 285 -2.84 31.20 -15.55
N GLY A 286 -4.11 30.79 -15.63
CA GLY A 286 -4.52 29.39 -15.85
C GLY A 286 -5.18 29.17 -17.23
N SER A 287 -5.56 27.93 -17.53
CA SER A 287 -6.31 27.62 -18.78
C SER A 287 -7.61 28.44 -18.92
N LYS A 288 -8.09 28.68 -20.15
CA LYS A 288 -9.35 29.42 -20.42
C LYS A 288 -10.54 28.93 -19.58
N LYS A 289 -10.65 27.62 -19.34
CA LYS A 289 -11.70 27.02 -18.49
C LYS A 289 -11.55 27.41 -17.02
N VAL A 290 -10.33 27.44 -16.50
CA VAL A 290 -10.04 27.86 -15.12
C VAL A 290 -10.33 29.35 -14.95
N LEU A 291 -9.89 30.18 -15.89
CA LEU A 291 -10.14 31.62 -15.86
C LEU A 291 -11.63 31.96 -15.90
N LYS A 292 -12.40 31.35 -16.83
CA LYS A 292 -13.86 31.52 -16.87
C LYS A 292 -14.51 31.15 -15.54
N ARG A 293 -14.02 30.07 -14.91
CA ARG A 293 -14.54 29.63 -13.62
C ARG A 293 -14.23 30.63 -12.50
N ARG A 294 -13.04 31.23 -12.47
CA ARG A 294 -12.67 32.27 -11.48
C ARG A 294 -13.67 33.43 -11.53
N PHE A 295 -13.94 33.98 -12.71
CA PHE A 295 -14.88 35.10 -12.88
C PHE A 295 -16.31 34.75 -12.50
N ILE A 296 -16.79 33.55 -12.87
CA ILE A 296 -18.12 33.07 -12.45
C ILE A 296 -18.21 32.99 -10.93
N MET A 297 -17.16 32.53 -10.25
CA MET A 297 -17.15 32.40 -8.79
C MET A 297 -17.09 33.77 -8.10
N ILE A 298 -16.25 34.69 -8.59
CA ILE A 298 -16.17 36.07 -8.08
C ILE A 298 -17.56 36.74 -8.15
N LYS A 299 -18.25 36.62 -9.28
CA LYS A 299 -19.58 37.23 -9.47
C LYS A 299 -20.72 36.54 -8.74
N ASN A 300 -20.57 35.27 -8.37
CA ASN A 300 -21.59 34.51 -7.67
C ASN A 300 -21.13 34.15 -6.26
N LYS A 301 -20.86 35.17 -5.42
CA LYS A 301 -20.49 34.95 -4.02
C LYS A 301 -21.62 34.28 -3.26
N LYS A 302 -21.45 33.01 -2.90
CA LYS A 302 -22.44 32.25 -2.13
C LYS A 302 -21.97 32.03 -0.69
N LYS A 303 -22.90 32.17 0.26
CA LYS A 303 -22.69 31.83 1.67
C LYS A 303 -22.79 30.33 1.88
N THR A 304 -22.06 29.82 2.87
CA THR A 304 -21.71 28.39 2.97
C THR A 304 -22.40 27.75 4.17
N SER A 305 -22.88 26.51 4.03
CA SER A 305 -23.47 25.77 5.15
C SER A 305 -22.39 25.05 5.97
N LYS A 306 -22.40 25.24 7.30
CA LYS A 306 -21.48 24.55 8.23
C LYS A 306 -21.69 23.04 8.26
N THR A 307 -22.93 22.57 8.04
CA THR A 307 -23.28 21.14 8.04
C THR A 307 -22.65 20.36 6.88
N ALA A 308 -22.50 21.00 5.71
CA ALA A 308 -21.90 20.40 4.53
C ALA A 308 -20.43 20.02 4.78
N VAL A 309 -19.67 20.90 5.45
CA VAL A 309 -18.27 20.66 5.80
C VAL A 309 -18.12 19.42 6.68
N ILE A 310 -18.97 19.26 7.70
CA ILE A 310 -18.90 18.12 8.63
C ILE A 310 -19.14 16.79 7.87
N ILE A 311 -20.17 16.73 7.02
CA ILE A 311 -20.50 15.51 6.26
C ILE A 311 -19.33 15.05 5.37
N SER A 312 -18.65 15.98 4.72
CA SER A 312 -17.52 15.63 3.86
C SER A 312 -16.29 15.10 4.60
N VAL A 313 -16.03 15.63 5.81
CA VAL A 313 -14.93 15.16 6.66
C VAL A 313 -15.24 13.74 7.14
N VAL A 314 -16.48 13.50 7.56
CA VAL A 314 -16.95 12.16 7.95
C VAL A 314 -16.83 11.17 6.79
N ALA A 315 -17.20 11.57 5.57
CA ALA A 315 -17.06 10.72 4.38
C ALA A 315 -15.59 10.41 4.05
N ALA A 316 -14.69 11.38 4.14
CA ALA A 316 -13.26 11.17 3.92
C ALA A 316 -12.66 10.22 4.97
N VAL A 317 -13.06 10.37 6.24
CA VAL A 317 -12.65 9.48 7.33
C VAL A 317 -13.21 8.07 7.14
N ALA A 318 -14.47 7.93 6.73
CA ALA A 318 -15.07 6.63 6.44
C ALA A 318 -14.37 5.90 5.28
N ILE A 319 -13.98 6.62 4.22
CA ILE A 319 -13.24 6.05 3.08
C ILE A 319 -11.81 5.66 3.49
N LEU A 320 -11.16 6.44 4.35
CA LEU A 320 -9.89 6.05 4.95
C LEU A 320 -10.02 4.76 5.72
N ILE A 321 -11.03 4.68 6.60
CA ILE A 321 -11.33 3.51 7.42
C ILE A 321 -11.58 2.27 6.55
N THR A 322 -12.39 2.37 5.49
CA THR A 322 -12.64 1.24 4.58
C THR A 322 -11.39 0.80 3.82
N ALA A 323 -10.50 1.72 3.43
CA ALA A 323 -9.21 1.37 2.83
C ALA A 323 -8.30 0.60 3.81
N VAL A 324 -8.34 0.93 5.11
CA VAL A 324 -7.64 0.17 6.16
C VAL A 324 -8.20 -1.24 6.27
N TYR A 325 -9.52 -1.35 6.37
CA TYR A 325 -10.19 -2.64 6.47
C TYR A 325 -9.95 -3.50 5.24
N ALA A 326 -9.98 -2.93 4.03
CA ALA A 326 -9.66 -3.63 2.80
C ALA A 326 -8.22 -4.16 2.79
N SER A 327 -7.24 -3.41 3.33
CA SER A 327 -5.87 -3.90 3.47
C SER A 327 -5.75 -5.04 4.48
N GLY A 328 -6.48 -4.99 5.60
CA GLY A 328 -6.52 -6.05 6.60
C GLY A 328 -7.23 -7.32 6.10
N ILE A 329 -8.30 -7.13 5.34
CA ILE A 329 -9.05 -8.19 4.68
C ILE A 329 -8.22 -8.83 3.56
N LEU A 330 -7.47 -8.07 2.77
CA LEU A 330 -6.54 -8.63 1.77
C LEU A 330 -5.38 -9.40 2.43
N SER A 331 -4.87 -8.96 3.58
CA SER A 331 -3.91 -9.76 4.35
C SER A 331 -4.54 -11.01 4.95
N ASN A 332 -5.82 -10.95 5.32
CA ASN A 332 -6.55 -12.10 5.84
C ASN A 332 -6.97 -13.06 4.72
N PHE A 333 -7.32 -12.60 3.52
CA PHE A 333 -7.56 -13.45 2.35
C PHE A 333 -6.27 -14.03 1.77
N ALA A 334 -5.15 -13.32 1.86
CA ALA A 334 -3.84 -13.92 1.59
C ALA A 334 -3.48 -14.99 2.63
N LYS A 335 -3.96 -14.86 3.87
CA LYS A 335 -3.89 -15.91 4.91
C LYS A 335 -4.92 -17.03 4.72
N ASP A 336 -6.15 -16.72 4.31
CA ASP A 336 -7.26 -17.68 4.15
C ASP A 336 -7.13 -18.48 2.85
N ASN A 337 -6.58 -17.91 1.79
CA ASN A 337 -6.18 -18.69 0.61
C ASN A 337 -4.92 -19.53 0.86
N GLY A 338 -4.23 -19.31 2.00
CA GLY A 338 -3.20 -20.18 2.57
C GLY A 338 -3.72 -21.18 3.59
N ASN A 339 -5.04 -21.25 3.83
CA ASN A 339 -5.65 -22.22 4.75
C ASN A 339 -5.86 -23.62 4.13
N PHE A 340 -4.90 -24.08 3.33
CA PHE A 340 -4.52 -25.48 3.36
C PHE A 340 -3.24 -25.59 4.19
N ALA A 341 -3.43 -25.57 5.52
CA ALA A 341 -2.46 -25.95 6.55
C ALA A 341 -1.12 -25.18 6.61
N GLU A 342 -1.14 -23.86 6.86
CA GLU A 342 -0.02 -23.21 7.56
C GLU A 342 -0.28 -23.24 9.08
N LYS A 343 0.17 -24.31 9.76
CA LYS A 343 0.34 -24.30 11.23
C LYS A 343 1.42 -23.26 11.58
N PRO A 344 1.30 -22.55 12.73
CA PRO A 344 2.13 -21.39 13.04
C PRO A 344 3.62 -21.73 13.12
N SER A 345 4.44 -20.88 12.51
CA SER A 345 5.90 -20.91 12.49
C SER A 345 6.52 -20.64 13.87
N GLN A 346 6.40 -21.60 14.77
CA GLN A 346 7.16 -21.65 16.02
C GLN A 346 7.75 -23.05 16.21
N TYR A 347 8.46 -23.54 15.21
CA TYR A 347 9.39 -24.66 15.34
C TYR A 347 10.73 -24.22 14.77
N ASP A 348 11.78 -24.37 15.57
CA ASP A 348 13.14 -24.07 15.16
C ASP A 348 13.48 -24.92 13.92
N LYS A 349 14.00 -24.33 12.85
CA LYS A 349 14.27 -25.06 11.59
C LYS A 349 15.32 -26.18 11.75
N ALA A 350 15.93 -26.27 12.93
CA ALA A 350 16.86 -27.30 13.35
C ALA A 350 16.24 -28.30 14.35
N SER A 351 14.91 -28.40 14.47
CA SER A 351 14.27 -29.40 15.35
C SER A 351 14.10 -30.77 14.65
N PRO A 352 14.23 -31.88 15.41
CA PRO A 352 14.03 -33.22 14.87
C PRO A 352 12.57 -33.48 14.43
N GLU A 353 11.59 -32.89 15.11
CA GLU A 353 10.18 -32.99 14.75
C GLU A 353 9.90 -32.35 13.38
N TYR A 354 10.49 -31.18 13.11
CA TYR A 354 10.36 -30.52 11.82
C TYR A 354 10.90 -31.41 10.69
N THR A 355 12.05 -32.06 10.90
CA THR A 355 12.67 -32.97 9.93
C THR A 355 11.74 -34.14 9.60
N ALA A 356 11.13 -34.75 10.62
CA ALA A 356 10.20 -35.85 10.45
C ALA A 356 8.90 -35.42 9.74
N GLU A 357 8.33 -34.27 10.11
CA GLU A 357 7.11 -33.74 9.47
C GLU A 357 7.34 -33.42 7.99
N GLN A 358 8.46 -32.78 7.64
CA GLN A 358 8.80 -32.48 6.23
C GLN A 358 9.04 -33.74 5.41
N PHE A 359 9.67 -34.76 6.00
CA PHE A 359 9.88 -36.05 5.36
C PHE A 359 8.55 -36.72 4.99
N PHE A 360 7.61 -36.84 5.94
CA PHE A 360 6.31 -37.47 5.67
C PHE A 360 5.39 -36.63 4.79
N TYR A 361 5.54 -35.30 4.80
CA TYR A 361 4.88 -34.43 3.83
C TYR A 361 5.29 -34.80 2.38
N LEU A 362 6.60 -34.90 2.12
CA LEU A 362 7.12 -35.28 0.80
C LEU A 362 6.78 -36.74 0.44
N PHE A 363 6.74 -37.63 1.43
CA PHE A 363 6.33 -39.01 1.21
C PHE A 363 4.85 -39.12 0.80
N SER A 364 3.97 -38.30 1.38
CA SER A 364 2.57 -38.28 0.98
C SER A 364 2.38 -37.78 -0.47
N ASP A 365 3.27 -36.90 -0.97
CA ASP A 365 3.29 -36.42 -2.36
C ASP A 365 3.99 -37.39 -3.34
N GLY A 366 4.78 -38.34 -2.82
CA GLY A 366 5.58 -39.29 -3.60
C GLY A 366 6.87 -38.68 -4.18
N ASP A 367 7.40 -37.62 -3.55
CA ASP A 367 8.62 -36.93 -3.99
C ASP A 367 9.87 -37.55 -3.32
N PHE A 368 10.21 -38.76 -3.75
CA PHE A 368 11.33 -39.54 -3.19
C PHE A 368 12.69 -38.85 -3.33
N GLU A 369 12.89 -38.03 -4.36
CA GLU A 369 14.16 -37.32 -4.59
C GLU A 369 14.38 -36.20 -3.57
N ASN A 370 13.35 -35.43 -3.24
CA ASN A 370 13.47 -34.39 -2.22
C ASN A 370 13.45 -34.97 -0.79
N MET A 371 12.83 -36.14 -0.58
CA MET A 371 12.87 -36.85 0.70
C MET A 371 14.30 -37.16 1.15
N LYS A 372 15.18 -37.55 0.21
CA LYS A 372 16.60 -37.85 0.48
C LYS A 372 17.35 -36.73 1.20
N ARG A 373 16.90 -35.47 1.09
CA ARG A 373 17.51 -34.31 1.77
C ARG A 373 17.33 -34.31 3.29
N TYR A 374 16.39 -35.08 3.80
CA TYR A 374 16.08 -35.22 5.23
C TYR A 374 16.58 -36.55 5.80
N CYS A 375 17.37 -37.31 5.02
CA CYS A 375 17.89 -38.61 5.38
C CYS A 375 19.42 -38.60 5.40
N THR A 376 20.02 -39.45 6.23
CA THR A 376 21.45 -39.77 6.11
C THR A 376 21.68 -40.68 4.90
N GLN A 377 22.92 -40.77 4.43
CA GLN A 377 23.26 -41.71 3.34
C GLN A 377 22.94 -43.17 3.72
N SER A 378 23.12 -43.54 5.00
CA SER A 378 22.78 -44.87 5.51
C SER A 378 21.28 -45.16 5.39
N CYS A 379 20.43 -44.17 5.70
CA CYS A 379 18.98 -44.29 5.55
C CYS A 379 18.57 -44.47 4.09
N ILE A 380 19.19 -43.70 3.19
CA ILE A 380 18.92 -43.78 1.74
C ILE A 380 19.30 -45.16 1.21
N ASP A 381 20.50 -45.64 1.52
CA ASP A 381 21.00 -46.91 1.00
C ASP A 381 20.25 -48.13 1.59
N GLY A 382 19.73 -48.01 2.82
CA GLY A 382 19.08 -49.10 3.54
C GLY A 382 17.56 -49.21 3.32
N PHE A 383 16.86 -48.10 3.11
CA PHE A 383 15.39 -48.07 3.17
C PHE A 383 14.70 -47.53 1.93
N PHE A 384 15.41 -46.87 1.01
CA PHE A 384 14.83 -46.40 -0.25
C PHE A 384 14.98 -47.47 -1.35
N GLY A 385 13.88 -47.83 -1.98
CA GLY A 385 13.83 -48.59 -3.24
C GLY A 385 13.57 -47.67 -4.43
N ASP A 386 13.31 -48.27 -5.60
CA ASP A 386 13.02 -47.52 -6.84
C ASP A 386 11.76 -46.65 -6.71
N ASP A 387 10.70 -47.17 -6.07
CA ASP A 387 9.40 -46.50 -5.92
C ASP A 387 8.78 -46.66 -4.52
N TYR A 388 9.58 -47.09 -3.52
CA TYR A 388 9.11 -47.30 -2.14
C TYR A 388 10.13 -46.80 -1.10
N VAL A 389 9.64 -46.49 0.10
CA VAL A 389 10.51 -46.25 1.27
C VAL A 389 10.01 -47.07 2.44
N PHE A 390 10.90 -47.84 3.08
CA PHE A 390 10.57 -48.73 4.19
C PHE A 390 9.37 -49.63 3.87
N GLY A 391 9.33 -50.21 2.66
CA GLY A 391 8.23 -51.10 2.21
C GLY A 391 6.88 -50.42 2.03
N MET A 392 6.83 -49.09 1.90
CA MET A 392 5.61 -48.32 1.67
C MET A 392 5.75 -47.46 0.41
N ASN A 393 4.70 -47.42 -0.41
CA ASN A 393 4.63 -46.59 -1.60
C ASN A 393 4.19 -45.16 -1.27
N LYS A 394 3.40 -44.99 -0.20
CA LYS A 394 3.00 -43.70 0.36
C LYS A 394 2.79 -43.83 1.85
N ALA A 395 3.15 -42.79 2.61
CA ALA A 395 2.81 -42.67 4.02
C ALA A 395 2.45 -41.23 4.38
N THR A 396 1.41 -41.07 5.19
CA THR A 396 0.95 -39.79 5.74
C THR A 396 1.02 -39.85 7.26
N LEU A 397 1.74 -38.91 7.86
CA LEU A 397 1.88 -38.83 9.32
C LEU A 397 0.56 -38.43 9.99
N LYS A 398 0.10 -39.24 10.93
CA LYS A 398 -1.04 -38.94 11.81
C LYS A 398 -0.57 -38.26 13.09
N ASN A 399 0.46 -38.82 13.70
CA ASN A 399 1.00 -38.34 14.96
C ASN A 399 2.48 -38.71 15.10
N ILE A 400 3.25 -37.88 15.79
CA ILE A 400 4.64 -38.16 16.14
C ILE A 400 4.86 -37.85 17.62
N THR A 401 5.37 -38.83 18.36
CA THR A 401 5.59 -38.70 19.82
C THR A 401 7.04 -39.02 20.13
N ALA A 402 7.79 -38.06 20.65
CA ALA A 402 9.16 -38.28 21.11
C ALA A 402 9.18 -39.32 22.24
N VAL A 403 10.18 -40.21 22.21
CA VAL A 403 10.35 -41.23 23.26
C VAL A 403 11.16 -40.64 24.42
N ASP A 404 10.54 -40.58 25.59
CA ASP A 404 11.25 -40.26 26.83
C ASP A 404 12.21 -41.41 27.19
N ASN A 405 13.51 -41.10 27.26
CA ASN A 405 14.61 -42.03 27.61
C ASN A 405 14.84 -43.20 26.61
N PRO A 406 15.44 -42.94 25.43
CA PRO A 406 15.69 -43.96 24.38
C PRO A 406 16.52 -45.17 24.83
N ALA A 407 17.39 -45.00 25.84
CA ALA A 407 18.27 -46.05 26.36
C ALA A 407 17.51 -47.21 27.03
N GLU A 408 16.35 -46.96 27.63
CA GLU A 408 15.50 -48.03 28.21
C GLU A 408 14.82 -48.88 27.12
N LYS A 409 14.72 -48.36 25.90
CA LYS A 409 14.25 -49.08 24.72
C LYS A 409 15.41 -49.60 23.86
N GLY A 410 16.62 -49.72 24.39
CA GLY A 410 17.74 -50.34 23.67
C GLY A 410 18.36 -49.50 22.52
N PHE A 411 18.02 -48.22 22.39
CA PHE A 411 18.64 -47.31 21.41
C PHE A 411 19.91 -46.65 21.97
N THR A 412 20.81 -46.20 21.08
CA THR A 412 22.12 -45.69 21.48
C THR A 412 22.06 -44.26 22.06
N ASN A 413 22.96 -43.93 22.99
CA ASN A 413 23.03 -42.60 23.60
C ASN A 413 23.47 -41.56 22.55
N GLY A 414 22.60 -40.58 22.25
CA GLY A 414 22.89 -39.46 21.34
C GLY A 414 21.96 -39.35 20.13
N GLU A 415 21.01 -40.27 19.97
CA GLU A 415 20.00 -40.26 18.90
C GLU A 415 18.66 -39.71 19.43
N TRP A 416 17.95 -38.96 18.59
CA TRP A 416 16.56 -38.59 18.87
C TRP A 416 15.62 -39.66 18.30
N VAL A 417 14.72 -40.19 19.12
CA VAL A 417 13.82 -41.29 18.72
C VAL A 417 12.38 -40.86 18.93
N ALA A 418 11.54 -41.06 17.93
CA ALA A 418 10.10 -40.83 18.04
C ALA A 418 9.28 -41.98 17.48
N LEU A 419 8.13 -42.22 18.08
CA LEU A 419 7.10 -43.11 17.55
C LEU A 419 6.29 -42.32 16.50
N ALA A 420 6.38 -42.76 15.24
CA ALA A 420 5.60 -42.21 14.15
C ALA A 420 4.39 -43.11 13.87
N GLU A 421 3.19 -42.54 13.95
CA GLU A 421 1.94 -43.20 13.55
C GLU A 421 1.57 -42.71 12.16
N VAL A 422 1.47 -43.62 11.19
CA VAL A 422 1.24 -43.27 9.80
C VAL A 422 0.06 -44.03 9.20
N THR A 423 -0.61 -43.38 8.26
CA THR A 423 -1.51 -44.05 7.31
C THR A 423 -0.71 -44.30 6.04
N MET A 424 -0.63 -45.55 5.57
CA MET A 424 0.27 -45.92 4.49
C MET A 424 -0.38 -46.82 3.44
N THR A 425 0.27 -46.90 2.28
CA THR A 425 -0.03 -47.85 1.22
C THR A 425 1.18 -48.79 1.11
N PRO A 426 1.03 -50.09 1.47
CA PRO A 426 2.10 -51.06 1.36
C PRO A 426 2.61 -51.19 -0.08
N ASP A 427 3.91 -51.44 -0.24
CA ASP A 427 4.44 -51.90 -1.52
C ASP A 427 4.15 -53.38 -1.74
N ASP A 428 4.02 -53.80 -3.01
CA ASP A 428 3.74 -55.19 -3.38
C ASP A 428 4.86 -56.16 -2.93
N LYS A 429 6.08 -55.65 -2.69
CA LYS A 429 7.23 -56.41 -2.19
C LYS A 429 7.45 -56.23 -0.68
N SER A 430 6.51 -55.61 0.02
CA SER A 430 6.61 -55.30 1.43
C SER A 430 6.30 -56.49 2.34
N VAL A 431 6.80 -56.41 3.58
CA VAL A 431 6.43 -57.31 4.68
C VAL A 431 5.07 -56.93 5.29
N PHE A 432 4.58 -55.72 5.01
CA PHE A 432 3.26 -55.28 5.47
C PHE A 432 2.12 -56.00 4.72
N ASP A 433 1.04 -56.31 5.43
CA ASP A 433 -0.17 -56.88 4.82
C ASP A 433 -0.74 -55.88 3.80
N PRO A 434 -1.05 -56.29 2.54
CA PRO A 434 -1.63 -55.41 1.53
C PRO A 434 -2.92 -54.70 1.97
N ASN A 435 -3.65 -55.23 2.95
CA ASN A 435 -4.87 -54.63 3.49
C ASN A 435 -4.60 -53.72 4.71
N GLN A 436 -3.36 -53.67 5.20
CA GLN A 436 -2.98 -52.82 6.32
C GLN A 436 -2.77 -51.38 5.84
N THR A 437 -3.62 -50.48 6.32
CA THR A 437 -3.57 -49.05 5.97
C THR A 437 -3.00 -48.16 7.07
N GLU A 438 -2.78 -48.72 8.27
CA GLU A 438 -2.26 -48.00 9.43
C GLU A 438 -1.13 -48.80 10.08
N THR A 439 -0.04 -48.11 10.42
CA THR A 439 1.10 -48.73 11.10
C THR A 439 1.81 -47.69 11.98
N SER A 440 2.58 -48.18 12.95
CA SER A 440 3.45 -47.35 13.77
C SER A 440 4.83 -47.97 13.87
N PHE A 441 5.85 -47.11 13.83
CA PHE A 441 7.25 -47.51 13.91
C PHE A 441 8.09 -46.40 14.56
N TYR A 442 9.28 -46.76 15.01
CA TYR A 442 10.23 -45.81 15.57
C TYR A 442 11.05 -45.18 14.44
N LEU A 443 11.17 -43.85 14.51
CA LEU A 443 11.97 -43.02 13.63
C LEU A 443 13.20 -42.55 14.43
N ILE A 444 14.40 -42.87 13.94
CA ILE A 444 15.66 -42.53 14.59
C ILE A 444 16.33 -41.40 13.80
N LEU A 445 16.60 -40.27 14.47
CA LEU A 445 17.23 -39.10 13.88
C LEU A 445 18.61 -38.86 14.51
N LYS A 446 19.61 -38.61 13.66
CA LYS A 446 20.96 -38.21 14.05
C LYS A 446 21.22 -36.76 13.74
N GLN A 447 22.00 -36.11 14.60
CA GLN A 447 22.48 -34.76 14.33
C GLN A 447 23.76 -34.81 13.50
N GLN A 448 23.74 -34.22 12.30
CA GLN A 448 24.90 -34.05 11.43
C GLN A 448 24.96 -32.59 10.95
N ASP A 449 26.13 -31.95 11.05
CA ASP A 449 26.36 -30.55 10.61
C ASP A 449 25.32 -29.53 11.12
N GLY A 450 24.84 -29.71 12.35
CA GLY A 450 23.86 -28.82 12.99
C GLY A 450 22.40 -29.02 12.53
N LYS A 451 22.11 -30.10 11.79
CA LYS A 451 20.76 -30.50 11.38
C LYS A 451 20.44 -31.90 11.89
N TYR A 452 19.17 -32.19 12.13
CA TYR A 452 18.72 -33.56 12.33
C TYR A 452 18.38 -34.20 10.99
N LEU A 453 18.78 -35.45 10.80
CA LEU A 453 18.49 -36.26 9.61
C LEU A 453 18.00 -37.63 10.07
N ILE A 454 17.02 -38.17 9.35
CA ILE A 454 16.48 -39.52 9.58
C ILE A 454 17.56 -40.52 9.19
N ASP A 455 17.95 -41.37 10.14
CA ASP A 455 19.00 -42.36 9.95
C ASP A 455 18.45 -43.77 9.78
N GLU A 456 17.39 -44.11 10.53
CA GLU A 456 16.85 -45.48 10.54
C GLU A 456 15.35 -45.51 10.88
N PHE A 457 14.68 -46.54 10.33
CA PHE A 457 13.31 -46.91 10.64
C PHE A 457 13.31 -48.26 11.36
N ALA A 458 12.74 -48.32 12.56
CA ALA A 458 12.68 -49.56 13.34
C ALA A 458 11.22 -49.94 13.62
N SER A 459 10.79 -51.09 13.11
CA SER A 459 9.51 -51.70 13.47
C SER A 459 9.66 -52.44 14.79
N GLY A 460 8.86 -52.09 15.80
CA GLY A 460 8.61 -52.86 17.04
C GLY A 460 9.83 -53.49 17.72
N LEU A 461 10.18 -53.02 18.92
CA LEU A 461 10.84 -53.89 19.89
C LEU A 461 9.86 -54.91 20.46
#